data_AF-A0A8X7X1R9-F1
#
_entry.id   AF-A0A8X7X1R9-F1
#
_cell.length_a   1.000
_cell.length_b   1.000
_cell.length_c   1.000
_cell.angle_alpha   90.00
_cell.angle_beta   90.00
_cell.angle_gamma   90.00
#
_symmetry.space_group_name_H-M   'P 1'
#
loop_
_entity.id
_entity.type
_entity.pdbx_description
1 polymer ?
#
loop_
_entity_poly.entity_id
_entity_poly.type
_entity_poly.pdbx_seq_one_letter_code
_entity_poly.pdbx_strand_id
1 'polypeptide(L)'
;LEKMTDLVAVWEVALSDGVHKIEFEHGTTSGKRVIYVDGKGEFVEDGTETHFTIGNHDCCIKAVSSGKRREGIIHSLIVDDNEIPESTD
;
A
#
# COMPACT_ATOMS: atom_id res chain seq x y z
N LEU A 1 -6.08 21.00 -2.69
CA LEU A 1 -6.18 19.60 -2.22
C LEU A 1 -6.10 18.74 -3.47
N GLU A 2 -4.92 18.24 -3.82
CA GLU A 2 -4.81 17.30 -4.94
C GLU A 2 -5.67 16.09 -4.62
N LYS A 3 -6.53 15.68 -5.55
CA LYS A 3 -7.29 14.44 -5.40
C LYS A 3 -6.30 13.28 -5.54
N MET A 4 -6.35 12.32 -4.63
CA MET A 4 -5.65 11.05 -4.80
C MET A 4 -6.35 10.25 -5.92
N THR A 5 -5.94 10.48 -7.16
CA THR A 5 -6.62 9.89 -8.34
C THR A 5 -6.30 8.42 -8.54
N ASP A 6 -5.20 7.95 -7.94
CA ASP A 6 -4.68 6.60 -8.13
C ASP A 6 -4.72 5.77 -6.84
N LEU A 7 -5.51 6.17 -5.83
CA LEU A 7 -5.67 5.41 -4.59
C LEU A 7 -6.31 4.05 -4.90
N VAL A 8 -5.60 2.99 -4.56
CA VAL A 8 -6.01 1.61 -4.87
C VAL A 8 -6.28 0.75 -3.63
N ALA A 9 -5.74 1.12 -2.47
CA ALA A 9 -5.91 0.36 -1.24
C ALA A 9 -5.62 1.21 -0.01
N VAL A 10 -6.28 0.85 1.10
CA VAL A 10 -6.10 1.46 2.43
C VAL A 10 -5.99 0.36 3.48
N TRP A 11 -5.05 0.50 4.42
CA TRP A 11 -4.93 -0.38 5.57
C TRP A 11 -4.85 0.42 6.86
N GLU A 12 -5.38 -0.15 7.94
CA GLU A 12 -5.14 0.30 9.30
C GLU A 12 -4.28 -0.75 10.02
N VAL A 13 -3.07 -0.37 10.40
CA VAL A 13 -2.10 -1.26 11.05
C VAL A 13 -2.03 -0.90 12.53
N ALA A 14 -2.50 -1.80 13.40
CA ALA A 14 -2.36 -1.64 14.84
C ALA A 14 -0.98 -2.12 15.32
N LEU A 15 -0.13 -1.17 15.73
CA LEU A 15 1.19 -1.39 16.29
C LEU A 15 1.25 -0.96 17.76
N SER A 16 2.43 -1.10 18.38
CA SER A 16 2.61 -0.80 19.81
C SER A 16 2.45 0.67 20.17
N ASP A 17 2.68 1.58 19.23
CA ASP A 17 2.62 3.04 19.37
C ASP A 17 1.31 3.65 18.85
N GLY A 18 0.44 2.85 18.23
CA GLY A 18 -0.87 3.29 17.79
C GLY A 18 -1.37 2.56 16.55
N VAL A 19 -2.46 3.10 15.99
CA VAL A 19 -2.96 2.68 14.68
C VAL A 19 -2.37 3.60 13.63
N HIS A 20 -1.69 3.04 12.64
CA HIS A 20 -1.14 3.75 11.50
C HIS A 20 -2.01 3.54 10.27
N LYS A 21 -2.34 4.63 9.58
CA LYS A 21 -3.08 4.56 8.32
C LYS A 21 -2.11 4.48 7.15
N ILE A 22 -2.25 3.45 6.33
CA ILE A 22 -1.46 3.24 5.12
C ILE A 22 -2.36 3.42 3.91
N GLU A 23 -1.97 4.29 3.00
CA GLU A 23 -2.69 4.54 1.75
C GLU A 23 -1.73 4.30 0.59
N PHE A 24 -2.15 3.51 -0.40
CA PHE A 24 -1.30 3.21 -1.55
C PHE A 24 -1.92 3.77 -2.84
N GLU A 25 -1.17 4.64 -3.50
CA GLU A 25 -1.45 5.04 -4.87
C GLU A 25 -0.67 4.15 -5.85
N HIS A 26 -1.36 3.63 -6.86
CA HIS A 26 -0.74 2.86 -7.93
C HIS A 26 -1.37 3.17 -9.29
N GLY A 27 -0.70 4.05 -10.04
CA GLY A 27 -1.06 4.32 -11.43
C GLY A 27 -0.54 3.21 -12.35
N THR A 28 -1.38 2.23 -12.71
CA THR A 28 -0.95 1.07 -13.51
C THR A 28 -0.48 1.41 -14.93
N THR A 29 -0.90 2.55 -15.47
CA THR A 29 -0.48 3.04 -16.79
C THR A 29 0.78 3.90 -16.71
N SER A 30 0.91 4.71 -15.66
CA SER A 30 2.04 5.61 -15.47
C SER A 30 3.23 4.96 -14.77
N GLY A 31 3.01 3.83 -14.10
CA GLY A 31 3.97 3.22 -13.17
C GLY A 31 4.09 3.97 -11.84
N LYS A 32 3.35 5.07 -11.64
CA LYS A 32 3.42 5.88 -10.43
C LYS A 32 3.04 5.05 -9.21
N ARG A 33 3.85 5.14 -8.16
CA ARG A 33 3.58 4.56 -6.86
C ARG A 33 3.88 5.57 -5.76
N VAL A 34 2.96 5.69 -4.82
CA VAL A 34 3.15 6.52 -3.63
C VAL A 34 2.56 5.79 -2.45
N ILE A 35 3.34 5.66 -1.38
CA ILE A 35 2.85 5.18 -0.09
C ILE A 35 2.68 6.40 0.80
N TYR A 36 1.53 6.50 1.45
CA TYR A 36 1.31 7.45 2.54
C TYR A 36 1.23 6.67 3.86
N VAL A 37 2.05 7.09 4.83
CA VAL A 37 1.97 6.64 6.22
C VAL A 37 1.53 7.83 7.06
N ASP A 38 0.35 7.74 7.67
CA ASP A 38 -0.27 8.82 8.44
C ASP A 38 -0.30 10.17 7.69
N GLY A 39 -0.63 10.10 6.40
CA GLY A 39 -0.71 11.25 5.50
C GLY A 39 0.63 11.81 5.02
N LYS A 40 1.77 11.20 5.38
CA LYS A 40 3.10 11.55 4.87
C LYS A 40 3.47 10.63 3.71
N GLY A 41 3.59 11.20 2.52
CA GLY A 41 3.82 10.46 1.28
C GLY A 41 5.28 10.32 0.89
N GLU A 42 5.65 9.14 0.40
CA GLU A 42 6.96 8.85 -0.20
C GLU A 42 6.79 8.21 -1.60
N PHE A 43 7.56 8.70 -2.57
CA PHE A 43 7.66 8.07 -3.89
C PHE A 43 8.55 6.84 -3.80
N VAL A 44 8.12 5.76 -4.43
CA VAL A 44 8.76 4.45 -4.36
C VAL A 44 9.05 3.91 -5.75
N GLU A 45 10.07 3.06 -5.84
CA GLU A 45 10.51 2.46 -7.11
C GLU A 45 9.46 1.52 -7.71
N ASP A 46 9.61 1.25 -9.02
CA ASP A 46 8.79 0.26 -9.71
C ASP A 46 9.19 -1.18 -9.32
N GLY A 47 8.25 -2.13 -9.45
CA GLY A 47 8.51 -3.53 -9.11
C GLY A 47 7.24 -4.31 -8.78
N THR A 48 7.33 -5.58 -8.40
CA THR A 48 6.16 -6.32 -7.85
C THR A 48 5.98 -6.04 -6.36
N GLU A 49 7.06 -5.65 -5.69
CA GLU A 49 7.09 -5.40 -4.25
C GLU A 49 7.57 -3.99 -3.99
N THR A 50 6.96 -3.34 -3.01
CA THR A 50 7.32 -1.99 -2.54
C THR A 50 7.61 -2.07 -1.05
N HIS A 51 8.87 -1.86 -0.67
CA HIS A 51 9.35 -2.01 0.72
C HIS A 51 9.42 -0.66 1.43
N PHE A 52 9.02 -0.63 2.70
CA PHE A 52 9.06 0.55 3.57
C PHE A 52 9.06 0.11 5.05
N THR A 53 9.13 1.06 5.99
CA THR A 53 9.14 0.78 7.43
C THR A 53 8.14 1.64 8.18
N ILE A 54 7.51 1.09 9.22
CA ILE A 54 6.73 1.84 10.21
C ILE A 54 7.40 1.62 11.57
N GLY A 55 8.08 2.64 12.09
CA GLY A 55 8.91 2.47 13.29
C GLY A 55 10.04 1.46 13.06
N ASN A 56 9.98 0.33 13.75
CA ASN A 56 10.93 -0.79 13.63
C ASN A 56 10.32 -2.04 12.94
N HIS A 57 9.18 -1.88 12.28
CA HIS A 57 8.47 -2.95 11.58
C HIS A 57 8.78 -2.92 10.08
N ASP A 58 9.16 -4.08 9.53
CA ASP A 58 9.44 -4.23 8.10
C ASP A 58 8.13 -4.43 7.35
N CYS A 59 7.89 -3.59 6.35
CA CYS A 59 6.63 -3.55 5.61
C CYS A 59 6.86 -3.72 4.10
N CYS A 60 5.96 -4.45 3.45
CA CYS A 60 5.99 -4.66 2.01
C CYS A 60 4.57 -4.64 1.43
N ILE A 61 4.36 -3.83 0.38
CA ILE A 61 3.17 -3.93 -0.46
C ILE A 61 3.50 -4.78 -1.68
N LYS A 62 2.76 -5.85 -1.90
CA LYS A 62 2.85 -6.69 -3.11
C LYS A 62 1.73 -6.33 -4.06
N ALA A 63 2.08 -6.05 -5.31
CA ALA A 63 1.15 -5.75 -6.39
C ALA A 63 1.22 -6.85 -7.45
N VAL A 64 0.26 -7.76 -7.46
CA VAL A 64 0.25 -8.95 -8.33
C VAL A 64 -0.91 -8.88 -9.30
N SER A 65 -0.67 -9.17 -10.59
CA SER A 65 -1.78 -9.29 -11.55
C SER A 65 -2.68 -10.45 -11.13
N SER A 66 -3.99 -10.20 -11.00
CA SER A 66 -4.95 -11.25 -10.66
C SER A 66 -5.10 -12.33 -11.74
N GLY A 67 -4.56 -12.11 -12.95
CA GLY A 67 -4.80 -12.96 -14.12
C GLY A 67 -6.25 -12.98 -14.60
N LYS A 68 -7.16 -12.28 -13.90
CA LYS A 68 -8.58 -12.19 -14.23
C LYS A 68 -8.88 -10.81 -14.77
N ARG A 69 -9.47 -10.78 -15.96
CA ARG A 69 -9.78 -9.54 -16.70
C ARG A 69 -10.58 -8.50 -15.89
N ARG A 70 -11.36 -8.93 -14.89
CA ARG A 70 -12.25 -8.07 -14.10
C ARG A 70 -11.70 -7.66 -12.73
N GLU A 71 -10.74 -8.40 -12.17
CA GLU A 71 -10.22 -8.15 -10.80
C GLU A 71 -8.97 -7.26 -10.81
N GLY A 72 -8.30 -7.11 -11.95
CA GLY A 72 -7.20 -6.14 -12.08
C GLY A 72 -5.92 -6.59 -11.35
N ILE A 73 -5.25 -5.64 -10.69
CA ILE A 73 -4.07 -5.90 -9.84
C ILE A 73 -4.58 -6.05 -8.41
N ILE A 74 -4.09 -7.07 -7.71
CA ILE A 74 -4.36 -7.31 -6.30
C ILE A 74 -3.19 -6.73 -5.51
N HIS A 75 -3.52 -6.03 -4.43
CA HIS A 75 -2.57 -5.41 -3.54
C HIS A 75 -2.68 -6.03 -2.15
N SER A 76 -1.56 -6.52 -1.62
CA SER A 76 -1.47 -7.08 -0.27
C SER A 76 -0.43 -6.30 0.51
N LEU A 77 -0.77 -5.85 1.73
CA LEU A 77 0.19 -5.31 2.69
C LEU A 77 0.66 -6.42 3.62
N ILE A 78 1.98 -6.53 3.79
CA ILE A 78 2.62 -7.42 4.75
C ILE A 78 3.40 -6.57 5.76
N VAL A 79 3.25 -6.86 7.05
CA VAL A 79 3.98 -6.25 8.16
C VAL A 79 4.54 -7.37 9.03
N ASP A 80 5.86 -7.41 9.21
CA ASP A 80 6.56 -8.48 9.95
C ASP A 80 6.08 -9.89 9.56
N ASP A 81 6.11 -10.19 8.26
CA ASP A 81 5.64 -11.47 7.67
C ASP A 81 4.13 -11.78 7.83
N ASN A 82 3.33 -10.87 8.37
CA ASN A 82 1.88 -11.03 8.52
C ASN A 82 1.13 -10.18 7.49
N GLU A 83 0.19 -10.80 6.74
CA GLU A 83 -0.69 -10.07 5.83
C GLU A 83 -1.74 -9.27 6.61
N ILE A 84 -1.87 -7.99 6.28
CA ILE A 84 -2.83 -7.09 6.89
C ILE A 84 -4.08 -7.01 6.00
N PRO A 85 -5.29 -7.27 6.54
CA PRO A 85 -6.52 -7.13 5.77
C PRO A 85 -6.73 -5.66 5.37
N GLU A 86 -7.16 -5.46 4.13
CA GLU A 86 -7.55 -4.14 3.66
C GLU A 86 -8.69 -3.57 4.52
N SER A 87 -8.63 -2.28 4.82
CA SER A 87 -9.66 -1.58 5.58
C SER A 87 -10.95 -1.55 4.76
N THR A 88 -12.05 -1.97 5.37
CA THR A 88 -13.39 -1.74 4.82
C THR A 88 -13.87 -0.37 5.26
N ASP A 89 -14.32 0.47 4.32
CA ASP A 89 -15.07 1.70 4.62
C ASP A 89 -16.30 1.46 5.53
#